data_AF-A0A1F8GSU6-F1
#
_entry.id   AF-A0A1F8GSU6-F1
#
_cell.length_a   1.000
_cell.length_b   1.000
_cell.length_c   1.000
_cell.angle_alpha   90.00
_cell.angle_beta   90.00
_cell.angle_gamma   90.00
#
_symmetry.space_group_name_H-M   'P 1'
#
loop_
_entity.id
_entity.type
_entity.pdbx_description
1 polymer ?
#
loop_
_entity_poly.entity_id
_entity_poly.type
_entity_poly.pdbx_seq_one_letter_code
_entity_poly.pdbx_strand_id
1 'polypeptide(L)'
;MKKIPFEKIGPMRLPVLLADGRVENFKLYTYRFAKDGIYYVVEKGDVRNTLNPLVRMHSACSFGHVMNSQRCDDKFQLDEAFLKISESKAGLIIYIWPHEGRGVGMWDHTRVYMEQDKGEDTVSSYVALGLPVDSRNYHNAAAILKDYGITKMRLLTNNPKKVGALKNAGIKVTRIPLIARLSKYNESQIKVKVEKLGHYYDLATARAKSQVLFYEGRRGLKFVLKNMLDELSPGETYRVFASGKMAPALGSYYRSFQKEKVKKSIRSLILYSENMRSKKTILNVTKGEKKFYSIPPFSSDTFIYHDKVLIVSYAAKPSFAVCIADQGPTQSYQEIFDGLWRNLQVT
;
A
#
# COMPACT_ATOMS: atom_id res chain seq x y z
N MET A 1 -23.52 23.60 24.38
CA MET A 1 -22.21 22.93 24.59
C MET A 1 -21.19 23.99 25.02
N LYS A 2 -20.48 23.80 26.12
CA LYS A 2 -19.38 24.70 26.53
C LYS A 2 -18.29 24.70 25.45
N LYS A 3 -17.73 25.88 25.12
CA LYS A 3 -16.61 26.02 24.18
C LYS A 3 -15.41 25.28 24.77
N ILE A 4 -14.87 24.30 24.04
CA ILE A 4 -13.67 23.58 24.48
C ILE A 4 -12.47 24.53 24.26
N PRO A 5 -11.72 24.90 25.30
CA PRO A 5 -10.59 25.81 25.15
C PRO A 5 -9.44 25.11 24.42
N PHE A 6 -8.82 25.82 23.48
CA PHE A 6 -7.62 25.40 22.76
C PHE A 6 -6.77 26.62 22.42
N GLU A 7 -5.48 26.37 22.23
CA GLU A 7 -4.57 27.31 21.58
C GLU A 7 -4.32 26.88 20.14
N LYS A 8 -4.06 27.84 19.24
CA LYS A 8 -3.87 27.61 17.81
C LYS A 8 -2.71 28.44 17.29
N ILE A 9 -1.84 27.82 16.50
CA ILE A 9 -0.75 28.49 15.76
C ILE A 9 -0.80 28.14 14.26
N GLY A 10 -0.26 29.02 13.41
CA GLY A 10 -0.23 28.88 11.94
C GLY A 10 -1.01 29.98 11.20
N PRO A 11 -1.10 29.92 9.86
CA PRO A 11 -0.62 28.81 9.02
C PRO A 11 0.88 28.85 8.77
N MET A 12 1.52 27.67 8.80
CA MET A 12 2.84 27.42 8.19
C MET A 12 2.63 26.83 6.80
N ARG A 13 3.46 27.20 5.81
CA ARG A 13 3.49 26.52 4.50
C ARG A 13 4.07 25.12 4.66
N LEU A 14 3.37 24.10 4.15
CA LEU A 14 3.75 22.70 4.24
C LEU A 14 3.82 22.07 2.82
N PRO A 15 5.00 22.00 2.18
CA PRO A 15 5.17 21.20 0.97
C PRO A 15 5.11 19.70 1.33
N VAL A 16 4.25 18.94 0.67
CA VAL A 16 4.05 17.50 0.89
C VAL A 16 4.28 16.75 -0.41
N LEU A 17 5.16 15.74 -0.37
CA LEU A 17 5.28 14.75 -1.42
C LEU A 17 4.09 13.79 -1.36
N LEU A 18 3.25 13.83 -2.39
CA LEU A 18 2.08 12.96 -2.55
C LEU A 18 2.50 11.56 -3.02
N ALA A 19 1.63 10.57 -2.84
CA ALA A 19 1.95 9.19 -3.20
C ALA A 19 2.04 8.94 -4.72
N ASP A 20 1.59 9.89 -5.54
CA ASP A 20 1.75 9.89 -7.00
C ASP A 20 3.03 10.63 -7.46
N GLY A 21 3.87 11.09 -6.52
CA GLY A 21 5.14 11.75 -6.79
C GLY A 21 5.06 13.26 -6.97
N ARG A 22 3.86 13.86 -7.01
CA ARG A 22 3.71 15.32 -7.05
C ARG A 22 4.03 15.95 -5.70
N VAL A 23 4.46 17.21 -5.71
CA VAL A 23 4.59 18.03 -4.49
C VAL A 23 3.46 19.04 -4.45
N GLU A 24 2.68 19.03 -3.37
CA GLU A 24 1.57 19.98 -3.15
C GLU A 24 1.86 20.85 -1.92
N ASN A 25 1.50 22.13 -1.99
CA ASN A 25 1.68 23.06 -0.87
C ASN A 25 0.37 23.19 -0.08
N PHE A 26 0.39 22.78 1.17
CA PHE A 26 -0.72 22.93 2.10
C PHE A 26 -0.44 24.03 3.14
N LYS A 27 -1.47 24.43 3.87
CA LYS A 27 -1.36 25.22 5.09
C LYS A 27 -1.41 24.30 6.30
N LEU A 28 -0.48 24.40 7.22
CA LEU A 28 -0.46 23.66 8.47
C LEU A 28 -0.83 24.58 9.64
N TYR A 29 -1.83 24.19 10.40
CA TYR A 29 -2.12 24.75 11.72
C TYR A 29 -1.86 23.69 12.79
N THR A 30 -1.50 24.14 13.99
CA THR A 30 -1.36 23.26 15.15
C THR A 30 -2.30 23.74 16.24
N TYR A 31 -3.13 22.83 16.77
CA TYR A 31 -4.00 23.08 17.90
C TYR A 31 -3.46 22.35 19.12
N ARG A 32 -3.50 23.00 20.29
CA ARG A 32 -3.13 22.42 21.57
C ARG A 32 -4.31 22.48 22.53
N PHE A 33 -4.68 21.33 23.08
CA PHE A 33 -5.70 21.19 24.12
C PHE A 33 -5.01 20.84 25.45
N ALA A 34 -5.43 21.46 26.55
CA ALA A 34 -4.72 21.35 27.84
C ALA A 34 -4.55 19.91 28.36
N LYS A 35 -5.52 19.02 28.12
CA LYS A 35 -5.51 17.62 28.60
C LYS A 35 -5.33 16.57 27.52
N ASP A 36 -5.48 16.96 26.26
CA ASP A 36 -5.60 16.03 25.14
C ASP A 36 -4.56 16.30 24.05
N GLY A 37 -3.45 16.97 24.39
CA GLY A 37 -2.28 17.09 23.52
C GLY A 37 -2.50 17.91 22.24
N ILE A 38 -1.80 17.48 21.18
CA ILE A 38 -1.58 18.27 19.96
C ILE A 38 -2.34 17.67 18.78
N TYR A 39 -2.89 18.55 17.94
CA TYR A 39 -3.57 18.20 16.70
C TYR A 39 -2.96 19.01 15.55
N TYR A 40 -2.57 18.33 14.49
CA TYR A 40 -2.14 18.99 13.26
C TYR A 40 -3.32 19.09 12.30
N VAL A 41 -3.54 20.27 11.75
CA VAL A 41 -4.60 20.51 10.77
C VAL A 41 -3.96 20.98 9.48
N VAL A 42 -3.96 20.09 8.49
CA VAL A 42 -3.52 20.39 7.14
C VAL A 42 -4.72 20.87 6.33
N GLU A 43 -4.61 22.06 5.78
CA GLU A 43 -5.66 22.72 4.99
C GLU A 43 -5.23 22.90 3.54
N LYS A 44 -6.14 22.57 2.63
CA LYS A 44 -6.09 22.93 1.20
C LYS A 44 -7.24 23.88 0.89
N GLY A 45 -6.96 24.93 0.13
CA GLY A 45 -7.96 25.89 -0.33
C GLY A 45 -8.55 26.76 0.79
N ASP A 46 -9.77 27.25 0.58
CA ASP A 46 -10.53 28.02 1.56
C ASP A 46 -11.65 27.16 2.15
N VAL A 47 -11.35 26.50 3.27
CA VAL A 47 -12.30 25.58 3.89
C VAL A 47 -13.45 26.32 4.58
N ARG A 48 -13.18 27.50 5.17
CA ARG A 48 -14.17 28.27 5.93
C ARG A 48 -15.33 28.73 5.06
N ASN A 49 -15.05 29.04 3.79
CA ASN A 49 -16.06 29.45 2.82
C ASN A 49 -16.56 28.31 1.91
N THR A 50 -16.25 27.05 2.26
CA THR A 50 -16.71 25.89 1.48
C THR A 50 -17.85 25.18 2.22
N LEU A 51 -19.01 25.02 1.54
CA LEU A 51 -20.21 24.41 2.13
C LEU A 51 -20.07 22.91 2.49
N ASN A 52 -19.24 22.17 1.76
CA ASN A 52 -19.13 20.71 1.90
C ASN A 52 -17.68 20.22 1.65
N PRO A 53 -16.71 20.67 2.48
CA PRO A 53 -15.31 20.38 2.27
C PRO A 53 -15.04 18.88 2.44
N LEU A 54 -13.95 18.40 1.80
CA LEU A 54 -13.47 17.04 2.01
C LEU A 54 -12.63 17.01 3.28
N VAL A 55 -12.98 16.15 4.23
CA VAL A 55 -12.33 16.11 5.55
C VAL A 55 -11.85 14.70 5.85
N ARG A 56 -10.66 14.59 6.43
CA ARG A 56 -10.09 13.37 7.01
C ARG A 56 -9.77 13.62 8.47
N MET A 57 -10.37 12.85 9.38
CA MET A 57 -9.92 12.75 10.76
C MET A 57 -8.96 11.57 10.87
N HIS A 58 -7.66 11.83 10.91
CA HIS A 58 -6.63 10.80 10.92
C HIS A 58 -6.16 10.52 12.34
N SER A 59 -6.13 9.25 12.76
CA SER A 59 -5.60 8.87 14.07
C SER A 59 -4.12 8.54 13.92
N ALA A 60 -3.28 9.00 14.83
CA ALA A 60 -1.85 8.70 14.80
C ALA A 60 -1.58 7.19 14.86
N CYS A 61 -0.51 6.79 14.18
CA CYS A 61 0.01 5.43 14.14
C CYS A 61 1.45 5.50 13.64
N SER A 62 2.43 5.65 14.52
CA SER A 62 3.82 5.81 14.10
C SER A 62 4.37 4.57 13.40
N PHE A 63 3.87 3.37 13.72
CA PHE A 63 4.21 2.16 12.97
C PHE A 63 3.89 2.32 11.48
N GLY A 64 2.69 2.81 11.14
CA GLY A 64 2.32 3.07 9.75
C GLY A 64 3.05 4.29 9.19
N HIS A 65 2.96 5.44 9.86
CA HIS A 65 3.37 6.73 9.29
C HIS A 65 4.88 6.96 9.27
N VAL A 66 5.59 6.46 10.29
CA VAL A 66 7.03 6.70 10.47
C VAL A 66 7.84 5.48 10.05
N MET A 67 7.39 4.27 10.43
CA MET A 67 8.14 3.03 10.16
C MET A 67 7.72 2.32 8.87
N ASN A 68 6.72 2.83 8.13
CA ASN A 68 6.17 2.20 6.93
C ASN A 68 5.74 0.72 7.14
N SER A 69 5.22 0.41 8.33
CA SER A 69 4.77 -0.93 8.68
C SER A 69 3.62 -1.38 7.76
N GLN A 70 3.70 -2.63 7.31
CA GLN A 70 2.61 -3.29 6.58
C GLN A 70 1.60 -4.00 7.49
N ARG A 71 1.75 -3.93 8.82
CA ARG A 71 0.80 -4.54 9.79
C ARG A 71 -0.56 -3.85 9.80
N CYS A 72 -0.62 -2.59 9.35
CA CYS A 72 -1.85 -1.81 9.27
C CYS A 72 -1.96 -1.11 7.91
N ASP A 73 -3.09 -0.45 7.71
CA ASP A 73 -3.40 0.34 6.52
C ASP A 73 -3.31 1.87 6.77
N ASP A 74 -2.80 2.30 7.94
CA ASP A 74 -2.88 3.70 8.34
C ASP A 74 -2.03 4.63 7.46
N LYS A 75 -0.87 4.17 6.96
CA LYS A 75 -0.04 4.90 5.98
C LYS A 75 -0.79 5.12 4.66
N PHE A 76 -1.33 4.05 4.08
CA PHE A 76 -2.15 4.13 2.87
C PHE A 76 -3.31 5.10 3.06
N GLN A 77 -4.00 5.03 4.20
CA GLN A 77 -5.12 5.92 4.47
C GLN A 77 -4.70 7.39 4.58
N LEU A 78 -3.51 7.67 5.13
CA LEU A 78 -2.99 9.03 5.19
C LEU A 78 -2.61 9.54 3.80
N ASP A 79 -1.88 8.73 3.03
CA ASP A 79 -1.43 9.03 1.67
C ASP A 79 -2.61 9.33 0.73
N GLU A 80 -3.62 8.46 0.73
CA GLU A 80 -4.84 8.65 -0.04
C GLU A 80 -5.63 9.88 0.39
N ALA A 81 -5.62 10.21 1.69
CA ALA A 81 -6.27 11.43 2.16
C ALA A 81 -5.57 12.68 1.62
N PHE A 82 -4.23 12.70 1.61
CA PHE A 82 -3.45 13.78 0.99
C PHE A 82 -3.74 13.88 -0.51
N LEU A 83 -3.74 12.77 -1.25
CA LEU A 83 -4.07 12.75 -2.67
C LEU A 83 -5.47 13.33 -2.93
N LYS A 84 -6.51 12.75 -2.32
CA LYS A 84 -7.91 13.18 -2.55
C LYS A 84 -8.15 14.63 -2.13
N ILE A 85 -7.48 15.12 -1.09
CA ILE A 85 -7.60 16.51 -0.67
C ILE A 85 -6.83 17.44 -1.60
N SER A 86 -5.68 17.04 -2.15
CA SER A 86 -4.95 17.81 -3.16
C SER A 86 -5.81 18.06 -4.41
N GLU A 87 -6.59 17.06 -4.82
CA GLU A 87 -7.52 17.11 -5.96
C GLU A 87 -8.80 17.90 -5.67
N SER A 88 -9.08 18.16 -4.39
CA SER A 88 -10.26 18.90 -3.98
C SER A 88 -10.03 20.41 -4.01
N LYS A 89 -11.08 21.18 -4.31
CA LYS A 89 -11.03 22.66 -4.20
C LYS A 89 -10.70 23.12 -2.79
N ALA A 90 -11.26 22.46 -1.78
CA ALA A 90 -10.96 22.70 -0.37
C ALA A 90 -11.14 21.45 0.48
N GLY A 91 -10.25 21.27 1.46
CA GLY A 91 -10.32 20.16 2.39
C GLY A 91 -9.37 20.25 3.58
N LEU A 92 -9.60 19.38 4.58
CA LEU A 92 -8.84 19.30 5.83
C LEU A 92 -8.38 17.87 6.14
N ILE A 93 -7.15 17.73 6.60
CA ILE A 93 -6.69 16.56 7.37
C ILE A 93 -6.48 17.02 8.81
N ILE A 94 -7.23 16.45 9.75
CA ILE A 94 -7.00 16.61 11.19
C ILE A 94 -6.24 15.37 11.65
N TYR A 95 -4.93 15.49 11.84
CA TYR A 95 -4.08 14.46 12.42
C TYR A 95 -4.13 14.54 13.95
N ILE A 96 -4.66 13.49 14.57
CA ILE A 96 -4.95 13.39 15.99
C ILE A 96 -3.82 12.62 16.67
N TRP A 97 -2.82 13.34 17.19
CA TRP A 97 -1.63 12.75 17.83
C TRP A 97 -1.96 11.82 19.00
N PRO A 98 -2.87 12.16 19.94
CA PRO A 98 -3.17 11.32 21.10
C PRO A 98 -3.84 9.99 20.77
N HIS A 99 -4.24 9.74 19.52
CA HIS A 99 -4.94 8.51 19.14
C HIS A 99 -4.03 7.33 18.83
N GLU A 100 -2.72 7.47 19.08
CA GLU A 100 -1.77 6.37 18.97
C GLU A 100 -2.25 5.13 19.73
N GLY A 101 -2.16 3.96 19.10
CA GLY A 101 -2.65 2.71 19.68
C GLY A 101 -4.14 2.70 20.03
N ARG A 102 -4.98 3.49 19.35
CA ARG A 102 -6.39 3.71 19.76
C ARG A 102 -6.52 4.41 21.12
N GLY A 103 -5.59 5.30 21.44
CA GLY A 103 -5.62 6.13 22.64
C GLY A 103 -4.94 5.54 23.86
N VAL A 104 -4.30 4.37 23.74
CA VAL A 104 -3.45 3.80 24.81
C VAL A 104 -1.99 4.27 24.72
N GLY A 105 -1.62 4.94 23.63
CA GLY A 105 -0.26 5.43 23.42
C GLY A 105 0.69 4.38 22.84
N MET A 106 1.91 4.82 22.51
CA MET A 106 2.89 4.02 21.76
C MET A 106 3.38 2.78 22.53
N TRP A 107 3.61 2.93 23.83
CA TRP A 107 4.11 1.86 24.68
C TRP A 107 3.17 0.65 24.67
N ASP A 108 1.91 0.89 24.98
CA ASP A 108 0.90 -0.17 25.00
C ASP A 108 0.50 -0.64 23.60
N HIS A 109 0.58 0.22 22.57
CA HIS A 109 0.44 -0.23 21.18
C HIS A 109 1.51 -1.27 20.81
N THR A 110 2.75 -1.07 21.27
CA THR A 110 3.85 -2.02 21.06
C THR A 110 3.57 -3.33 21.77
N ARG A 111 3.11 -3.29 23.03
CA ARG A 111 2.72 -4.50 23.80
C ARG A 111 1.61 -5.27 23.09
N VAL A 112 0.59 -4.58 22.58
CA VAL A 112 -0.48 -5.21 21.78
C VAL A 112 0.07 -5.92 20.55
N TYR A 113 1.03 -5.33 19.85
CA TYR A 113 1.68 -5.97 18.70
C TYR A 113 2.55 -7.17 19.09
N MET A 114 3.15 -7.17 20.27
CA MET A 114 3.88 -8.34 20.80
C MET A 114 2.93 -9.50 21.12
N GLU A 115 1.73 -9.23 21.66
CA GLU A 115 0.72 -10.28 21.86
C GLU A 115 0.22 -10.84 20.52
N GLN A 116 0.04 -9.99 19.50
CA GLN A 116 -0.32 -10.45 18.15
C GLN A 116 0.73 -11.35 17.52
N ASP A 117 2.02 -11.12 17.81
CA ASP A 117 3.10 -11.98 17.34
C ASP A 117 3.04 -13.39 17.96
N LYS A 118 2.30 -13.56 19.06
CA LYS A 118 1.98 -14.88 19.66
C LYS A 118 0.76 -15.55 19.02
N GLY A 119 0.11 -14.90 18.05
CA GLY A 119 -1.06 -15.42 17.33
C GLY A 119 -2.40 -14.84 17.78
N GLU A 120 -2.43 -13.98 18.79
CA GLU A 120 -3.66 -13.34 19.27
C GLU A 120 -4.20 -12.33 18.26
N ASP A 121 -5.52 -12.24 18.12
CA ASP A 121 -6.11 -11.17 17.33
C ASP A 121 -6.07 -9.83 18.09
N THR A 122 -6.33 -8.73 17.37
CA THR A 122 -6.21 -7.40 17.97
C THR A 122 -7.11 -7.22 19.18
N VAL A 123 -8.38 -7.65 19.17
CA VAL A 123 -9.27 -7.40 20.32
C VAL A 123 -8.80 -8.21 21.54
N SER A 124 -8.50 -9.49 21.34
CA SER A 124 -8.00 -10.39 22.40
C SER A 124 -6.70 -9.88 23.01
N SER A 125 -5.79 -9.33 22.19
CA SER A 125 -4.53 -8.71 22.66
C SER A 125 -4.76 -7.54 23.63
N TYR A 126 -5.73 -6.66 23.36
CA TYR A 126 -6.04 -5.56 24.30
C TYR A 126 -6.63 -6.11 25.60
N VAL A 127 -7.55 -7.07 25.51
CA VAL A 127 -8.20 -7.69 26.68
C VAL A 127 -7.17 -8.40 27.56
N ALA A 128 -6.27 -9.19 26.96
CA ALA A 128 -5.22 -9.92 27.68
C ALA A 128 -4.26 -9.00 28.46
N LEU A 129 -4.03 -7.79 27.95
CA LEU A 129 -3.17 -6.79 28.59
C LEU A 129 -3.92 -5.90 29.60
N GLY A 130 -5.23 -6.13 29.82
CA GLY A 130 -6.08 -5.29 30.67
C GLY A 130 -6.32 -3.89 30.11
N LEU A 131 -6.19 -3.72 28.80
CA LEU A 131 -6.30 -2.44 28.13
C LEU A 131 -7.69 -2.22 27.52
N PRO A 132 -8.19 -0.98 27.48
CA PRO A 132 -9.39 -0.65 26.72
C PRO A 132 -9.17 -0.86 25.22
N VAL A 133 -10.09 -1.58 24.57
CA VAL A 133 -10.00 -1.92 23.13
C VAL A 133 -9.94 -0.67 22.23
N ASP A 134 -10.59 0.43 22.67
CA ASP A 134 -10.63 1.71 21.95
C ASP A 134 -10.96 2.87 22.90
N SER A 135 -9.95 3.64 23.30
CA SER A 135 -10.08 4.82 24.17
C SER A 135 -10.20 6.14 23.41
N ARG A 136 -10.34 6.10 22.07
CA ARG A 136 -10.33 7.32 21.25
C ARG A 136 -11.55 8.18 21.52
N ASN A 137 -11.31 9.49 21.58
CA ASN A 137 -12.33 10.51 21.73
C ASN A 137 -12.21 11.54 20.59
N TYR A 138 -13.33 11.83 19.93
CA TYR A 138 -13.37 12.74 18.79
C TYR A 138 -13.89 14.15 19.10
N HIS A 139 -14.16 14.48 20.38
CA HIS A 139 -14.71 15.78 20.81
C HIS A 139 -13.83 16.97 20.40
N ASN A 140 -12.50 16.89 20.60
CA ASN A 140 -11.60 17.97 20.24
C ASN A 140 -11.48 18.16 18.72
N ALA A 141 -11.48 17.06 17.96
CA ALA A 141 -11.54 17.14 16.51
C ALA A 141 -12.86 17.79 16.03
N ALA A 142 -13.99 17.52 16.69
CA ALA A 142 -15.24 18.21 16.42
C ALA A 142 -15.18 19.71 16.81
N ALA A 143 -14.48 20.07 17.88
CA ALA A 143 -14.25 21.48 18.25
C ALA A 143 -13.40 22.22 17.22
N ILE A 144 -12.36 21.58 16.68
CA ILE A 144 -11.58 22.11 15.55
C ILE A 144 -12.49 22.33 14.34
N LEU A 145 -13.35 21.38 13.97
CA LEU A 145 -14.27 21.55 12.84
C LEU A 145 -15.24 22.73 13.05
N LYS A 146 -15.68 22.96 14.29
CA LYS A 146 -16.49 24.12 14.66
C LYS A 146 -15.72 25.44 14.58
N ASP A 147 -14.42 25.47 14.90
CA ASP A 147 -13.54 26.64 14.67
C ASP A 147 -13.46 27.02 13.19
N TYR A 148 -13.55 26.03 12.30
CA TYR A 148 -13.62 26.24 10.85
C TYR A 148 -15.03 26.58 10.35
N GLY A 149 -16.05 26.65 11.22
CA GLY A 149 -17.43 26.90 10.83
C GLY A 149 -18.12 25.74 10.09
N ILE A 150 -17.54 24.54 10.13
CA ILE A 150 -18.04 23.39 9.35
C ILE A 150 -19.30 22.81 10.00
N THR A 151 -20.41 22.86 9.25
CA THR A 151 -21.70 22.27 9.64
C THR A 151 -22.10 21.08 8.77
N LYS A 152 -21.51 20.96 7.58
CA LYS A 152 -21.69 19.85 6.64
C LYS A 152 -20.35 19.51 5.97
N MET A 153 -20.06 18.22 5.79
CA MET A 153 -18.80 17.79 5.17
C MET A 153 -18.88 16.40 4.53
N ARG A 154 -17.93 16.13 3.63
CA ARG A 154 -17.62 14.79 3.13
C ARG A 154 -16.48 14.20 3.95
N LEU A 155 -16.74 13.14 4.71
CA LEU A 155 -15.75 12.53 5.61
C LEU A 155 -15.12 11.27 5.00
N LEU A 156 -13.81 11.29 4.81
CA LEU A 156 -13.00 10.13 4.43
C LEU A 156 -12.85 9.16 5.63
N THR A 157 -13.75 8.19 5.76
CA THR A 157 -13.72 7.21 6.86
C THR A 157 -14.45 5.91 6.55
N ASN A 158 -13.94 4.81 7.14
CA ASN A 158 -14.67 3.55 7.30
C ASN A 158 -15.09 3.30 8.75
N ASN A 159 -14.65 4.14 9.70
CA ASN A 159 -14.99 3.97 11.11
C ASN A 159 -16.35 4.63 11.42
N PRO A 160 -17.39 3.87 11.81
CA PRO A 160 -18.69 4.40 12.19
C PRO A 160 -18.64 5.33 13.40
N LYS A 161 -17.74 5.10 14.37
CA LYS A 161 -17.61 5.92 15.58
C LYS A 161 -17.25 7.37 15.25
N LYS A 162 -16.43 7.60 14.21
CA LYS A 162 -16.12 8.96 13.72
C LYS A 162 -17.37 9.65 13.17
N VAL A 163 -18.21 8.91 12.42
CA VAL A 163 -19.47 9.44 11.88
C VAL A 163 -20.44 9.77 13.03
N GLY A 164 -20.60 8.85 13.99
CA GLY A 164 -21.45 9.05 15.16
C GLY A 164 -21.04 10.25 16.01
N ALA A 165 -19.75 10.37 16.32
CA ALA A 165 -19.24 11.49 17.13
C ALA A 165 -19.50 12.86 16.48
N LEU A 166 -19.39 12.96 15.15
CA LEU A 166 -19.66 14.20 14.44
C LEU A 166 -21.15 14.51 14.32
N LYS A 167 -21.99 13.49 14.11
CA LYS A 167 -23.45 13.65 14.17
C LYS A 167 -23.89 14.17 15.54
N ASN A 168 -23.35 13.60 16.62
CA ASN A 168 -23.60 14.05 17.99
C ASN A 168 -23.10 15.47 18.25
N ALA A 169 -22.05 15.90 17.53
CA ALA A 169 -21.57 17.27 17.58
C ALA A 169 -22.39 18.26 16.74
N GLY A 170 -23.41 17.80 16.02
CA GLY A 170 -24.30 18.62 15.16
C GLY A 170 -23.82 18.78 13.72
N ILE A 171 -22.85 17.98 13.25
CA ILE A 171 -22.26 18.10 11.91
C ILE A 171 -22.89 17.06 10.97
N LYS A 172 -23.39 17.52 9.82
CA LYS A 172 -23.94 16.65 8.76
C LYS A 172 -22.79 15.99 8.00
N VAL A 173 -22.75 14.65 7.99
CA VAL A 173 -21.65 13.88 7.38
C VAL A 173 -22.13 13.05 6.20
N THR A 174 -21.52 13.27 5.04
CA THR A 174 -21.55 12.33 3.91
C THR A 174 -20.29 11.48 3.96
N ARG A 175 -20.42 10.17 4.20
CA ARG A 175 -19.27 9.27 4.28
C ARG A 175 -18.68 9.01 2.88
N ILE A 176 -17.37 9.13 2.77
CA ILE A 176 -16.58 8.68 1.62
C ILE A 176 -15.67 7.52 2.09
N PRO A 177 -15.81 6.31 1.53
CA PRO A 177 -14.97 5.17 1.91
C PRO A 177 -13.49 5.38 1.60
N LEU A 178 -12.62 4.71 2.36
CA LEU A 178 -11.17 4.75 2.15
C LEU A 178 -10.59 3.34 2.26
N ILE A 179 -10.64 2.59 1.17
CA ILE A 179 -10.31 1.17 1.17
C ILE A 179 -8.85 0.97 0.75
N ALA A 180 -8.03 0.51 1.68
CA ALA A 180 -6.68 0.01 1.41
C ALA A 180 -6.69 -1.40 0.85
N ARG A 181 -5.60 -1.73 0.16
CA ARG A 181 -5.37 -3.08 -0.31
C ARG A 181 -5.02 -4.03 0.85
N LEU A 182 -5.47 -5.28 0.74
CA LEU A 182 -5.04 -6.35 1.64
C LEU A 182 -3.65 -6.88 1.27
N SER A 183 -2.86 -7.15 2.30
CA SER A 183 -1.63 -7.92 2.22
C SER A 183 -1.69 -9.03 3.27
N LYS A 184 -0.79 -10.01 3.16
CA LYS A 184 -0.65 -11.05 4.19
C LYS A 184 -0.34 -10.49 5.59
N TYR A 185 0.12 -9.25 5.70
CA TYR A 185 0.50 -8.62 6.97
C TYR A 185 -0.62 -7.79 7.61
N ASN A 186 -1.55 -7.23 6.83
CA ASN A 186 -2.64 -6.39 7.37
C ASN A 186 -4.03 -7.06 7.31
N GLU A 187 -4.19 -8.17 6.60
CA GLU A 187 -5.51 -8.78 6.38
C GLU A 187 -6.18 -9.15 7.71
N SER A 188 -5.45 -9.74 8.66
CA SER A 188 -5.98 -10.07 9.98
C SER A 188 -6.48 -8.82 10.72
N GLN A 189 -5.69 -7.74 10.71
CA GLN A 189 -6.03 -6.48 11.35
C GLN A 189 -7.28 -5.83 10.73
N ILE A 190 -7.40 -5.88 9.40
CA ILE A 190 -8.55 -5.31 8.68
C ILE A 190 -9.80 -6.17 8.90
N LYS A 191 -9.69 -7.50 8.91
CA LYS A 191 -10.80 -8.41 9.27
C LYS A 191 -11.35 -8.10 10.65
N VAL A 192 -10.47 -7.97 11.66
CA VAL A 192 -10.89 -7.60 13.02
C VAL A 192 -11.59 -6.23 13.06
N LYS A 193 -11.12 -5.25 12.28
CA LYS A 193 -11.80 -3.94 12.15
C LYS A 193 -13.24 -4.08 11.65
N VAL A 194 -13.50 -5.00 10.71
CA VAL A 194 -14.84 -5.25 10.17
C VAL A 194 -15.68 -6.07 11.14
N GLU A 195 -15.22 -7.26 11.46
CA GLU A 195 -15.98 -8.30 12.16
C GLU A 195 -16.21 -7.95 13.63
N LYS A 196 -15.20 -7.39 14.32
CA LYS A 196 -15.28 -7.12 15.76
C LYS A 196 -15.49 -5.64 16.11
N LEU A 197 -15.12 -4.72 15.22
CA LEU A 197 -15.21 -3.27 15.47
C LEU A 197 -16.25 -2.55 14.59
N GLY A 198 -16.95 -3.28 13.71
CA GLY A 198 -18.07 -2.78 12.91
C GLY A 198 -17.68 -1.75 11.84
N HIS A 199 -16.43 -1.74 11.38
CA HIS A 199 -16.01 -0.81 10.33
C HIS A 199 -16.72 -1.09 8.99
N TYR A 200 -17.13 -0.02 8.30
CA TYR A 200 -17.71 -0.04 6.95
C TYR A 200 -16.64 -0.25 5.87
N TYR A 201 -15.91 -1.35 5.97
CA TYR A 201 -14.80 -1.67 5.10
C TYR A 201 -15.20 -2.82 4.16
N ASP A 202 -15.14 -2.57 2.85
CA ASP A 202 -15.45 -3.58 1.86
C ASP A 202 -14.20 -4.44 1.58
N LEU A 203 -14.19 -5.67 2.11
CA LEU A 203 -13.12 -6.63 1.92
C LEU A 203 -13.01 -7.11 0.46
N ALA A 204 -14.12 -7.16 -0.29
CA ALA A 204 -14.09 -7.57 -1.69
C ALA A 204 -13.36 -6.53 -2.53
N THR A 205 -13.72 -5.25 -2.39
CA THR A 205 -12.97 -4.15 -3.02
C THR A 205 -11.50 -4.12 -2.59
N ALA A 206 -11.21 -4.37 -1.31
CA ALA A 206 -9.85 -4.37 -0.79
C ALA A 206 -8.95 -5.48 -1.38
N ARG A 207 -9.54 -6.65 -1.66
CA ARG A 207 -8.87 -7.76 -2.36
C ARG A 207 -8.70 -7.47 -3.85
N ALA A 208 -9.71 -6.86 -4.46
CA ALA A 208 -9.71 -6.54 -5.88
C ALA A 208 -8.75 -5.39 -6.26
N LYS A 209 -8.28 -4.58 -5.29
CA LYS A 209 -7.30 -3.53 -5.57
C LYS A 209 -5.96 -4.12 -6.01
N SER A 210 -5.53 -3.73 -7.21
CA SER A 210 -4.22 -4.03 -7.77
C SER A 210 -3.09 -3.51 -6.88
N GLN A 211 -1.94 -4.19 -6.90
CA GLN A 211 -0.71 -3.63 -6.34
C GLN A 211 0.36 -3.56 -7.41
N VAL A 212 1.01 -2.41 -7.45
CA VAL A 212 2.22 -2.19 -8.21
C VAL A 212 3.35 -2.02 -7.19
N LEU A 213 4.30 -2.95 -7.18
CA LEU A 213 5.51 -2.88 -6.36
C LEU A 213 6.70 -2.50 -7.23
N PHE A 214 7.47 -1.52 -6.77
CA PHE A 214 8.69 -1.08 -7.43
C PHE A 214 9.93 -1.57 -6.68
N TYR A 215 10.90 -2.10 -7.42
CA TYR A 215 12.14 -2.64 -6.88
C TYR A 215 13.32 -2.04 -7.62
N GLU A 216 14.12 -1.26 -6.92
CA GLU A 216 15.23 -0.53 -7.54
C GLU A 216 16.59 -1.20 -7.29
N GLY A 217 17.42 -1.18 -8.33
CA GLY A 217 18.79 -1.62 -8.31
C GLY A 217 18.96 -3.12 -8.07
N ARG A 218 20.22 -3.52 -7.99
CA ARG A 218 20.60 -4.94 -7.92
C ARG A 218 20.01 -5.63 -6.69
N ARG A 219 19.88 -4.94 -5.56
CA ARG A 219 19.26 -5.50 -4.34
C ARG A 219 17.76 -5.75 -4.53
N GLY A 220 17.04 -4.78 -5.11
CA GLY A 220 15.61 -4.92 -5.41
C GLY A 220 15.34 -6.08 -6.38
N LEU A 221 16.11 -6.17 -7.47
CA LEU A 221 15.99 -7.27 -8.44
C LEU A 221 16.23 -8.65 -7.82
N LYS A 222 17.23 -8.78 -6.93
CA LYS A 222 17.46 -10.04 -6.22
C LYS A 222 16.26 -10.41 -5.35
N PHE A 223 15.77 -9.44 -4.57
CA PHE A 223 14.68 -9.65 -3.63
C PHE A 223 13.39 -10.06 -4.33
N VAL A 224 12.99 -9.38 -5.41
CA VAL A 224 11.76 -9.73 -6.13
C VAL A 224 11.83 -11.11 -6.78
N LEU A 225 12.99 -11.51 -7.31
CA LEU A 225 13.18 -12.85 -7.86
C LEU A 225 13.13 -13.93 -6.76
N LYS A 226 13.72 -13.66 -5.59
CA LYS A 226 13.63 -14.58 -4.45
C LYS A 226 12.18 -14.75 -4.02
N ASN A 227 11.44 -13.65 -3.84
CA ASN A 227 10.03 -13.69 -3.44
C ASN A 227 9.19 -14.47 -4.45
N MET A 228 9.41 -14.27 -5.75
CA MET A 228 8.74 -15.05 -6.79
C MET A 228 8.95 -16.57 -6.59
N LEU A 229 10.16 -17.03 -6.26
CA LEU A 229 10.41 -18.46 -5.97
C LEU A 229 9.87 -18.93 -4.62
N ASP A 230 9.64 -18.03 -3.67
CA ASP A 230 9.04 -18.35 -2.37
C ASP A 230 7.51 -18.45 -2.45
N GLU A 231 6.90 -17.75 -3.40
CA GLU A 231 5.46 -17.83 -3.67
C GLU A 231 5.10 -19.07 -4.49
N LEU A 232 5.99 -19.50 -5.39
CA LEU A 232 5.77 -20.66 -6.25
C LEU A 232 5.94 -21.98 -5.49
N SER A 233 4.99 -22.90 -5.68
CA SER A 233 5.01 -24.25 -5.14
C SER A 233 5.76 -25.25 -6.04
N PRO A 234 6.23 -26.39 -5.51
CA PRO A 234 6.86 -27.43 -6.32
C PRO A 234 5.93 -27.91 -7.46
N GLY A 235 6.48 -28.00 -8.68
CA GLY A 235 5.75 -28.41 -9.88
C GLY A 235 5.08 -27.27 -10.66
N GLU A 236 4.95 -26.08 -10.05
CA GLU A 236 4.39 -24.91 -10.73
C GLU A 236 5.30 -24.39 -11.84
N THR A 237 4.68 -23.71 -12.82
CA THR A 237 5.34 -23.19 -14.01
C THR A 237 5.11 -21.69 -14.12
N TYR A 238 6.18 -20.92 -14.28
CA TYR A 238 6.08 -19.52 -14.70
C TYR A 238 6.53 -19.33 -16.16
N ARG A 239 6.08 -18.25 -16.78
CA ARG A 239 6.38 -17.90 -18.17
C ARG A 239 7.30 -16.69 -18.22
N VAL A 240 8.17 -16.61 -19.23
CA VAL A 240 9.09 -15.47 -19.38
C VAL A 240 9.26 -15.03 -20.82
N PHE A 241 9.00 -13.76 -21.10
CA PHE A 241 9.59 -13.08 -22.25
C PHE A 241 10.99 -12.61 -21.86
N ALA A 242 12.03 -13.20 -22.44
CA ALA A 242 13.40 -13.05 -21.95
C ALA A 242 14.27 -12.22 -22.89
N SER A 243 14.85 -11.14 -22.36
CA SER A 243 15.82 -10.28 -23.06
C SER A 243 17.24 -10.85 -23.06
N GLY A 244 17.52 -11.79 -22.17
CA GLY A 244 18.87 -12.30 -21.91
C GLY A 244 19.74 -11.39 -21.04
N LYS A 245 19.25 -10.22 -20.61
CA LYS A 245 20.01 -9.25 -19.81
C LYS A 245 20.04 -9.59 -18.32
N MET A 246 19.15 -10.45 -17.83
CA MET A 246 19.09 -10.84 -16.42
C MET A 246 20.40 -11.46 -15.89
N ALA A 247 20.99 -12.38 -16.68
CA ALA A 247 22.22 -13.07 -16.28
C ALA A 247 23.41 -12.10 -16.14
N PRO A 248 23.69 -11.20 -17.12
CA PRO A 248 24.65 -10.12 -16.94
C PRO A 248 24.32 -9.19 -15.76
N ALA A 249 23.06 -8.79 -15.59
CA ALA A 249 22.66 -7.82 -14.56
C ALA A 249 22.86 -8.34 -13.12
N LEU A 250 22.63 -9.64 -12.90
CA LEU A 250 22.68 -10.24 -11.56
C LEU A 250 23.92 -11.11 -11.32
N GLY A 251 24.68 -11.46 -12.36
CA GLY A 251 25.94 -12.20 -12.27
C GLY A 251 25.79 -13.55 -11.57
N SER A 252 26.65 -13.83 -10.60
CA SER A 252 26.63 -15.08 -9.83
C SER A 252 25.30 -15.36 -9.13
N TYR A 253 24.57 -14.32 -8.72
CA TYR A 253 23.26 -14.49 -8.08
C TYR A 253 22.26 -15.17 -9.02
N TYR A 254 22.26 -14.85 -10.31
CA TYR A 254 21.33 -15.47 -11.24
C TYR A 254 21.57 -16.99 -11.35
N ARG A 255 22.84 -17.43 -11.25
CA ARG A 255 23.17 -18.86 -11.19
C ARG A 255 22.59 -19.51 -9.93
N SER A 256 22.70 -18.84 -8.77
CA SER A 256 22.11 -19.33 -7.52
C SER A 256 20.59 -19.41 -7.60
N PHE A 257 19.93 -18.38 -8.15
CA PHE A 257 18.49 -18.38 -8.41
C PHE A 257 18.05 -19.57 -9.27
N GLN A 258 18.77 -19.86 -10.35
CA GLN A 258 18.46 -21.00 -11.22
C GLN A 258 18.65 -22.35 -10.50
N LYS A 259 19.68 -22.48 -9.65
CA LYS A 259 19.89 -23.69 -8.81
C LYS A 259 18.75 -23.87 -7.80
N GLU A 260 18.35 -22.79 -7.13
CA GLU A 260 17.26 -22.83 -6.15
C GLU A 260 15.92 -23.20 -6.81
N LYS A 261 15.62 -22.59 -7.97
CA LYS A 261 14.44 -22.95 -8.76
C LYS A 261 14.39 -24.45 -9.08
N VAL A 262 15.49 -25.02 -9.55
CA VAL A 262 15.59 -26.46 -9.86
C VAL A 262 15.42 -27.30 -8.58
N LYS A 263 16.04 -26.89 -7.47
CA LYS A 263 15.89 -27.56 -6.17
C LYS A 263 14.44 -27.59 -5.68
N LYS A 264 13.68 -26.51 -5.93
CA LYS A 264 12.25 -26.42 -5.59
C LYS A 264 11.33 -27.09 -6.62
N SER A 265 11.87 -27.74 -7.65
CA SER A 265 11.08 -28.34 -8.75
C SER A 265 10.13 -27.35 -9.45
N ILE A 266 10.52 -26.08 -9.55
CA ILE A 266 9.76 -25.04 -10.26
C ILE A 266 10.17 -25.03 -11.73
N ARG A 267 9.18 -25.09 -12.63
CA ARG A 267 9.37 -25.09 -14.09
C ARG A 267 9.29 -23.68 -14.66
N SER A 268 9.87 -23.49 -15.84
CA SER A 268 9.73 -22.23 -16.56
C SER A 268 9.71 -22.42 -18.08
N LEU A 269 8.78 -21.73 -18.73
CA LEU A 269 8.67 -21.62 -20.19
C LEU A 269 9.25 -20.26 -20.61
N ILE A 270 10.18 -20.25 -21.55
CA ILE A 270 10.97 -19.05 -21.86
C ILE A 270 10.93 -18.77 -23.36
N LEU A 271 10.47 -17.58 -23.72
CA LEU A 271 10.50 -17.07 -25.08
C LEU A 271 11.66 -16.10 -25.25
N TYR A 272 12.51 -16.38 -26.23
CA TYR A 272 13.60 -15.52 -26.66
C TYR A 272 13.37 -15.03 -28.09
N SER A 273 13.99 -13.90 -28.45
CA SER A 273 14.14 -13.52 -29.86
C SER A 273 15.23 -14.36 -30.54
N GLU A 274 15.13 -14.58 -31.85
CA GLU A 274 16.03 -15.44 -32.64
C GLU A 274 17.53 -15.11 -32.47
N ASN A 275 17.87 -13.82 -32.33
CA ASN A 275 19.26 -13.38 -32.12
C ASN A 275 19.92 -14.00 -30.87
N MET A 276 19.13 -14.48 -29.90
CA MET A 276 19.63 -15.11 -28.68
C MET A 276 20.16 -16.53 -28.89
N ARG A 277 19.83 -17.21 -30.00
CA ARG A 277 20.35 -18.57 -30.28
C ARG A 277 21.87 -18.64 -30.27
N SER A 278 22.53 -17.57 -30.72
CA SER A 278 24.00 -17.44 -30.74
C SER A 278 24.62 -17.27 -29.34
N LYS A 279 23.84 -16.87 -28.33
CA LYS A 279 24.33 -16.51 -26.99
C LYS A 279 24.35 -17.69 -26.03
N LYS A 280 25.08 -18.77 -26.39
CA LYS A 280 25.14 -20.04 -25.64
C LYS A 280 25.47 -19.88 -24.15
N THR A 281 26.35 -18.96 -23.79
CA THR A 281 26.73 -18.70 -22.38
C THR A 281 25.56 -18.25 -21.52
N ILE A 282 24.67 -17.41 -22.07
CA ILE A 282 23.46 -16.94 -21.38
C ILE A 282 22.43 -18.07 -21.32
N LEU A 283 22.22 -18.77 -22.45
CA LEU A 283 21.22 -19.84 -22.57
C LEU A 283 21.51 -21.03 -21.64
N ASN A 284 22.77 -21.37 -21.43
CA ASN A 284 23.18 -22.50 -20.58
C ASN A 284 22.94 -22.24 -19.08
N VAL A 285 23.02 -20.98 -18.66
CA VAL A 285 22.76 -20.56 -17.28
C VAL A 285 21.26 -20.64 -16.97
N THR A 286 20.42 -20.17 -17.89
CA THR A 286 18.97 -20.15 -17.69
C THR A 286 18.37 -21.55 -17.83
N LYS A 287 17.81 -22.11 -16.76
CA LYS A 287 17.15 -23.43 -16.78
C LYS A 287 15.69 -23.28 -17.18
N GLY A 288 15.12 -24.25 -17.89
CA GLY A 288 13.75 -24.22 -18.41
C GLY A 288 13.66 -24.49 -19.91
N GLU A 289 12.44 -24.74 -20.38
CA GLU A 289 12.12 -24.92 -21.80
C GLU A 289 12.23 -23.58 -22.51
N LYS A 290 12.83 -23.58 -23.71
CA LYS A 290 13.13 -22.37 -24.47
C LYS A 290 12.61 -22.51 -25.88
N LYS A 291 11.94 -21.46 -26.35
CA LYS A 291 11.49 -21.30 -27.72
C LYS A 291 11.96 -19.95 -28.25
N PHE A 292 12.18 -19.84 -29.56
CA PHE A 292 12.76 -18.66 -30.20
C PHE A 292 11.80 -18.13 -31.27
N TYR A 293 11.69 -16.80 -31.37
CA TYR A 293 10.80 -16.11 -32.30
C TYR A 293 11.54 -15.09 -33.14
N SER A 294 11.14 -14.97 -34.40
CA SER A 294 11.55 -13.90 -35.32
C SER A 294 10.84 -12.58 -35.00
N ILE A 295 10.99 -12.13 -33.76
CA ILE A 295 10.49 -10.84 -33.26
C ILE A 295 11.67 -9.97 -32.82
N PRO A 296 11.51 -8.63 -32.80
CA PRO A 296 12.52 -7.75 -32.26
C PRO A 296 12.97 -8.17 -30.86
N PRO A 297 14.26 -7.97 -30.51
CA PRO A 297 14.78 -8.29 -29.18
C PRO A 297 13.97 -7.62 -28.07
N PHE A 298 13.56 -8.40 -27.07
CA PHE A 298 12.95 -7.83 -25.87
C PHE A 298 13.92 -6.88 -25.18
N SER A 299 13.45 -5.68 -24.82
CA SER A 299 14.24 -4.68 -24.11
C SER A 299 14.28 -4.94 -22.60
N SER A 300 13.28 -5.65 -22.08
CA SER A 300 13.04 -6.06 -20.69
C SER A 300 12.86 -7.57 -20.56
N ASP A 301 12.99 -8.10 -19.34
CA ASP A 301 12.48 -9.45 -19.02
C ASP A 301 11.12 -9.33 -18.36
N THR A 302 10.12 -10.09 -18.84
CA THR A 302 8.77 -10.11 -18.27
C THR A 302 8.43 -11.51 -17.80
N PHE A 303 8.24 -11.67 -16.49
CA PHE A 303 7.87 -12.93 -15.84
C PHE A 303 6.37 -12.90 -15.53
N ILE A 304 5.70 -14.02 -15.78
CA ILE A 304 4.26 -14.16 -15.59
C ILE A 304 4.01 -15.41 -14.75
N TYR A 305 3.42 -15.23 -13.58
CA TYR A 305 3.18 -16.28 -12.60
C TYR A 305 1.98 -15.90 -11.71
N HIS A 306 1.17 -16.88 -11.30
CA HIS A 306 -0.05 -16.65 -10.52
C HIS A 306 -0.90 -15.51 -11.13
N ASP A 307 -1.25 -14.49 -10.34
CA ASP A 307 -1.94 -13.25 -10.70
C ASP A 307 -0.96 -12.06 -10.87
N LYS A 308 0.30 -12.34 -11.21
CA LYS A 308 1.39 -11.35 -11.25
C LYS A 308 2.12 -11.30 -12.58
N VAL A 309 2.44 -10.07 -12.97
CA VAL A 309 3.41 -9.74 -14.02
C VAL A 309 4.57 -8.98 -13.41
N LEU A 310 5.78 -9.53 -13.52
CA LEU A 310 7.01 -8.89 -13.10
C LEU A 310 7.80 -8.44 -14.32
N ILE A 311 7.94 -7.14 -14.53
CA ILE A 311 8.68 -6.54 -15.62
C ILE A 311 10.01 -6.00 -15.08
N VAL A 312 11.12 -6.44 -15.64
CA VAL A 312 12.47 -5.98 -15.29
C VAL A 312 13.03 -5.12 -16.40
N SER A 313 13.21 -3.83 -16.10
CA SER A 313 13.76 -2.83 -17.03
C SER A 313 15.24 -2.60 -16.75
N TYR A 314 16.02 -2.63 -17.84
CA TYR A 314 17.46 -2.39 -17.82
C TYR A 314 17.84 -1.03 -18.41
N ALA A 315 16.87 -0.27 -18.94
CA ALA A 315 17.13 1.00 -19.61
C ALA A 315 17.49 2.10 -18.61
N ALA A 316 16.89 2.09 -17.41
CA ALA A 316 17.23 2.99 -16.33
C ALA A 316 18.49 2.54 -15.58
N LYS A 317 19.22 3.52 -15.03
CA LYS A 317 20.33 3.30 -14.11
C LYS A 317 20.01 4.02 -12.78
N PRO A 318 19.84 3.29 -11.68
CA PRO A 318 19.91 1.83 -11.57
C PRO A 318 18.75 1.11 -12.30
N SER A 319 18.97 -0.14 -12.72
CA SER A 319 17.89 -0.98 -13.29
C SER A 319 16.80 -1.21 -12.24
N PHE A 320 15.56 -1.42 -12.66
CA PHE A 320 14.44 -1.62 -11.74
C PHE A 320 13.52 -2.74 -12.20
N ALA A 321 12.65 -3.19 -11.31
CA ALA A 321 11.54 -4.06 -11.63
C ALA A 321 10.22 -3.51 -11.10
N VAL A 322 9.15 -3.79 -11.85
CA VAL A 322 7.78 -3.50 -11.48
C VAL A 322 7.04 -4.83 -11.40
N CYS A 323 6.48 -5.14 -10.24
CA CYS A 323 5.59 -6.28 -10.05
C CYS A 323 4.15 -5.76 -9.98
N ILE A 324 3.34 -6.14 -10.96
CA ILE A 324 1.91 -5.83 -11.03
C ILE A 324 1.17 -7.09 -10.57
N ALA A 325 0.53 -7.02 -9.40
CA ALA A 325 -0.36 -8.06 -8.89
C ALA A 325 -1.80 -7.66 -9.22
N ASP A 326 -2.26 -8.14 -10.38
CA ASP A 326 -3.58 -7.88 -10.95
C ASP A 326 -3.92 -8.94 -12.00
N GLN A 327 -5.14 -9.47 -11.97
CA GLN A 327 -5.57 -10.50 -12.91
C GLN A 327 -5.66 -10.01 -14.35
N GLY A 328 -6.06 -8.75 -14.60
CA GLY A 328 -6.28 -8.22 -15.94
C GLY A 328 -5.02 -8.23 -16.81
N PRO A 329 -3.97 -7.46 -16.45
CA PRO A 329 -2.69 -7.51 -17.15
C PRO A 329 -2.09 -8.91 -17.18
N THR A 330 -2.18 -9.66 -16.08
CA THR A 330 -1.63 -11.02 -16.02
C THR A 330 -2.26 -11.93 -17.06
N GLN A 331 -3.59 -11.95 -17.17
CA GLN A 331 -4.30 -12.73 -18.17
C GLN A 331 -3.90 -12.32 -19.59
N SER A 332 -3.86 -11.02 -19.90
CA SER A 332 -3.44 -10.54 -21.22
C SER A 332 -2.02 -11.01 -21.58
N TYR A 333 -1.06 -10.90 -20.66
CA TYR A 333 0.31 -11.36 -20.89
C TYR A 333 0.39 -12.90 -21.02
N GLN A 334 -0.42 -13.65 -20.27
CA GLN A 334 -0.49 -15.11 -20.38
C GLN A 334 -1.06 -15.53 -21.74
N GLU A 335 -2.13 -14.91 -22.22
CA GLU A 335 -2.74 -15.20 -23.51
C GLU A 335 -1.78 -14.93 -24.67
N ILE A 336 -1.07 -13.79 -24.64
CA ILE A 336 -0.02 -13.47 -25.62
C ILE A 336 1.10 -14.52 -25.57
N PHE A 337 1.56 -14.88 -24.37
CA PHE A 337 2.62 -15.87 -24.21
C PHE A 337 2.19 -17.24 -24.74
N ASP A 338 1.01 -17.71 -24.35
CA ASP A 338 0.51 -19.04 -24.71
C ASP A 338 0.19 -19.13 -26.21
N GLY A 339 -0.35 -18.05 -26.79
CA GLY A 339 -0.59 -17.93 -28.22
C GLY A 339 0.68 -18.02 -29.04
N LEU A 340 1.75 -17.33 -28.59
CA LEU A 340 3.08 -17.56 -29.14
C LEU A 340 3.47 -19.02 -28.90
N TRP A 341 3.61 -19.45 -27.65
CA TRP A 341 4.14 -20.77 -27.27
C TRP A 341 3.57 -21.96 -28.04
N ARG A 342 2.27 -21.97 -28.37
CA ARG A 342 1.61 -23.04 -29.15
C ARG A 342 1.92 -22.99 -30.65
N ASN A 343 2.04 -21.80 -31.25
CA ASN A 343 2.14 -21.60 -32.70
C ASN A 343 3.53 -21.86 -33.29
N LEU A 344 4.48 -22.39 -32.50
CA LEU A 344 5.74 -22.88 -33.04
C LEU A 344 5.54 -24.28 -33.61
N GLN A 345 5.29 -24.34 -34.92
CA GLN A 345 5.79 -25.46 -35.71
C GLN A 345 7.30 -25.52 -35.49
N VAL A 346 7.76 -26.69 -35.09
CA VAL A 346 9.18 -27.02 -34.99
C VAL A 346 9.74 -26.94 -36.41
N THR A 347 10.35 -25.80 -36.76
CA THR A 347 11.18 -25.68 -37.97
C THR A 347 12.65 -25.87 -37.63
#